data_AF-A0A4R1Z476-F1
#
_entry.id   AF-A0A4R1Z476-F1
#
_cell.length_a   1.000
_cell.length_b   1.000
_cell.length_c   1.000
_cell.angle_alpha   90.00
_cell.angle_beta   90.00
_cell.angle_gamma   90.00
#
_symmetry.space_group_name_H-M   'P 1'
#
loop_
_entity.id
_entity.type
_entity.pdbx_description
1 polymer ?
#
loop_
_entity_poly.entity_id
_entity_poly.type
_entity_poly.pdbx_seq_one_letter_code
_entity_poly.pdbx_strand_id
1 'polypeptide(L)'
;MQFLKLKDKIPLREFGDIAKYSIYYDEPRLTVSIQTYGYGQEAAIKELITKYFEAFTPKLLTSDNLTLGYHNPEYDYEANQVNSEIPVRESKLSIDRIEYTAKDQATLQVTYIKNTEELNRKDVEVFVIRYEQGQWKIAHDGWFYNKLELPGDIDQKAAAILEDHFIEQNNVLSDLRKYYAAYNAENLDQTIQYTAPSFIKEWEGIVIGSKTWKDNLKELFSHSDNRYKLTNERVVFLGKKEAVVQGTLSWSDMTEGVTEGDEVFEALIYMENANGRWTYNYELDLDQDFDTREEIAVFD
;
A
#
# COMPACT_ATOMS: atom_id res chain seq x y z
N MET A 1 -16.59 -65.05 13.03
CA MET A 1 -16.31 -64.20 11.86
C MET A 1 -17.46 -63.23 11.66
N GLN A 2 -17.35 -62.02 12.20
CA GLN A 2 -18.23 -60.90 11.85
C GLN A 2 -17.44 -60.03 10.87
N PHE A 3 -17.87 -60.00 9.61
CA PHE A 3 -17.43 -58.98 8.68
C PHE A 3 -18.19 -57.69 9.02
N LEU A 4 -17.47 -56.70 9.57
CA LEU A 4 -17.94 -55.32 9.63
C LEU A 4 -18.08 -54.81 8.20
N LYS A 5 -19.32 -54.72 7.72
CA LYS A 5 -19.66 -53.92 6.53
C LYS A 5 -19.69 -52.46 6.96
N LEU A 6 -18.57 -51.76 6.82
CA LEU A 6 -18.60 -50.30 6.67
C LEU A 6 -19.22 -50.02 5.30
N LYS A 7 -20.48 -49.57 5.32
CA LYS A 7 -21.23 -49.18 4.12
C LYS A 7 -21.48 -47.67 4.16
N ASP A 8 -20.48 -46.93 4.59
CA ASP A 8 -20.53 -45.47 4.58
C ASP A 8 -20.14 -45.04 3.17
N LYS A 9 -21.16 -44.82 2.34
CA LYS A 9 -20.98 -44.18 1.03
C LYS A 9 -20.76 -42.71 1.28
N ILE A 10 -19.50 -42.28 1.33
CA ILE A 10 -19.17 -40.85 1.30
C ILE A 10 -19.50 -40.35 -0.11
N PRO A 11 -20.38 -39.34 -0.27
CA PRO A 11 -20.61 -38.69 -1.55
C PRO A 11 -19.28 -38.29 -2.18
N LEU A 12 -19.10 -38.60 -3.47
CA LEU A 12 -17.85 -38.37 -4.18
C LEU A 12 -17.37 -36.92 -4.03
N ARG A 13 -18.31 -35.96 -3.95
CA ARG A 13 -18.06 -34.54 -3.69
C ARG A 13 -17.41 -34.28 -2.33
N GLU A 14 -17.88 -34.91 -1.26
CA GLU A 14 -17.30 -34.77 0.10
C GLU A 14 -15.89 -35.35 0.16
N PHE A 15 -15.61 -36.42 -0.57
CA PHE A 15 -14.24 -36.94 -0.71
C PHE A 15 -13.33 -35.96 -1.45
N GLY A 16 -13.84 -35.26 -2.46
CA GLY A 16 -13.10 -34.21 -3.17
C GLY A 16 -12.68 -33.07 -2.27
N ASP A 17 -13.60 -32.56 -1.44
CA ASP A 17 -13.33 -31.46 -0.52
C ASP A 17 -12.28 -31.88 0.55
N ILE A 18 -12.41 -33.09 1.11
CA ILE A 18 -11.44 -33.63 2.09
C ILE A 18 -10.05 -33.86 1.47
N ALA A 19 -10.01 -34.36 0.24
CA ALA A 19 -8.75 -34.70 -0.43
C ALA A 19 -8.16 -33.53 -1.25
N LYS A 20 -8.78 -32.34 -1.21
CA LYS A 20 -8.40 -31.14 -1.99
C LYS A 20 -8.40 -31.37 -3.51
N TYR A 21 -9.41 -32.07 -4.01
CA TYR A 21 -9.65 -32.33 -5.43
C TYR A 21 -10.99 -31.80 -5.90
N SER A 22 -11.00 -31.22 -7.10
CA SER A 22 -12.21 -31.00 -7.89
C SER A 22 -12.61 -32.30 -8.57
N ILE A 23 -13.89 -32.65 -8.43
CA ILE A 23 -14.43 -33.89 -9.00
C ILE A 23 -15.54 -33.52 -9.97
N TYR A 24 -15.38 -33.95 -11.23
CA TYR A 24 -16.38 -33.79 -12.28
C TYR A 24 -16.82 -35.16 -12.77
N TYR A 25 -18.14 -35.35 -12.89
CA TYR A 25 -18.73 -36.57 -13.42
C TYR A 25 -19.39 -36.29 -14.77
N ASP A 26 -18.82 -36.86 -15.83
CA ASP A 26 -19.39 -36.88 -17.17
C ASP A 26 -20.35 -38.07 -17.25
N GLU A 27 -21.63 -37.81 -17.00
CA GLU A 27 -22.68 -38.83 -17.02
C GLU A 27 -22.83 -39.53 -18.38
N PRO A 28 -22.82 -38.83 -19.54
CA PRO A 28 -22.83 -39.48 -20.85
C PRO A 28 -21.69 -40.46 -21.10
N ARG A 29 -20.50 -40.20 -20.56
CA ARG A 29 -19.32 -41.06 -20.74
C ARG A 29 -19.05 -42.00 -19.57
N LEU A 30 -19.81 -41.87 -18.48
CA LEU A 30 -19.60 -42.57 -17.20
C LEU A 30 -18.16 -42.39 -16.68
N THR A 31 -17.59 -41.21 -16.87
CA THR A 31 -16.20 -40.91 -16.46
C THR A 31 -16.14 -39.91 -15.33
N VAL A 32 -15.27 -40.16 -14.36
CA VAL A 32 -14.92 -39.22 -13.29
C VAL A 32 -13.56 -38.62 -13.62
N SER A 33 -13.48 -37.30 -13.68
CA SER A 33 -12.21 -36.58 -13.68
C SER A 33 -11.95 -35.97 -12.32
N ILE A 34 -10.70 -36.08 -11.88
CA ILE A 34 -10.23 -35.60 -10.59
C ILE A 34 -9.06 -34.65 -10.88
N GLN A 35 -9.15 -33.41 -10.40
CA GLN A 35 -8.10 -32.41 -10.56
C GLN A 35 -7.75 -31.84 -9.20
N THR A 36 -6.47 -31.87 -8.81
CA THR A 36 -6.01 -31.23 -7.56
C THR A 36 -6.34 -29.75 -7.62
N TYR A 37 -6.86 -29.18 -6.54
CA TYR A 37 -7.07 -27.73 -6.49
C TYR A 37 -5.78 -26.99 -6.86
N GLY A 38 -5.93 -25.91 -7.61
CA GLY A 38 -4.81 -25.01 -7.91
C GLY A 38 -3.77 -25.49 -8.92
N TYR A 39 -3.81 -26.74 -9.39
CA TYR A 39 -2.80 -27.28 -10.29
C TYR A 39 -2.60 -26.39 -11.53
N GLY A 40 -1.41 -25.77 -11.63
CA GLY A 40 -1.00 -24.91 -12.75
C GLY A 40 -1.50 -23.46 -12.68
N GLN A 41 -2.03 -23.02 -11.54
CA GLN A 41 -2.55 -21.65 -11.34
C GLN A 41 -1.54 -20.69 -10.71
N GLU A 42 -0.37 -21.18 -10.28
CA GLU A 42 0.62 -20.44 -9.49
C GLU A 42 1.14 -19.19 -10.22
N ALA A 43 1.32 -19.27 -11.53
CA ALA A 43 1.75 -18.14 -12.34
C ALA A 43 0.71 -17.02 -12.39
N ALA A 44 -0.58 -17.36 -12.55
CA ALA A 44 -1.67 -16.40 -12.59
C ALA A 44 -1.88 -15.73 -11.21
N ILE A 45 -1.73 -16.50 -10.12
CA ILE A 45 -1.77 -15.97 -8.76
C ILE A 45 -0.59 -15.01 -8.53
N LYS A 46 0.62 -15.39 -8.94
CA LYS A 46 1.78 -14.51 -8.84
C LYS A 46 1.58 -13.20 -9.62
N GLU A 47 1.03 -13.26 -10.83
CA GLU A 47 0.72 -12.07 -11.62
C GLU A 47 -0.31 -11.16 -10.93
N LEU A 48 -1.37 -11.72 -10.35
CA LEU A 48 -2.37 -10.97 -9.57
C LEU A 48 -1.70 -10.19 -8.44
N ILE A 49 -0.90 -10.87 -7.62
CA ILE A 49 -0.27 -10.26 -6.45
C ILE A 49 0.81 -9.24 -6.87
N THR A 50 1.59 -9.51 -7.91
CA THR A 50 2.54 -8.51 -8.45
C THR A 50 1.81 -7.24 -8.90
N LYS A 51 0.69 -7.36 -9.61
CA LYS A 51 -0.10 -6.18 -10.01
C LYS A 51 -0.69 -5.44 -8.82
N TYR A 52 -1.10 -6.14 -7.76
CA TYR A 52 -1.61 -5.50 -6.56
C TYR A 52 -0.58 -4.56 -5.93
N PHE A 53 0.69 -4.99 -5.81
CA PHE A 53 1.75 -4.15 -5.23
C PHE A 53 2.28 -3.06 -6.18
N GLU A 54 2.43 -3.36 -7.47
CA GLU A 54 3.16 -2.48 -8.39
C GLU A 54 2.25 -1.58 -9.24
N ALA A 55 1.00 -1.97 -9.43
CA ALA A 55 0.10 -1.37 -10.42
C ALA A 55 -1.37 -1.54 -10.00
N PHE A 56 -1.68 -1.21 -8.74
CA PHE A 56 -3.00 -1.44 -8.16
C PHE A 56 -4.12 -0.83 -9.01
N THR A 57 -5.22 -1.57 -9.13
CA THR A 57 -6.48 -1.11 -9.69
C THR A 57 -7.64 -1.84 -9.01
N PRO A 58 -8.79 -1.20 -8.76
CA PRO A 58 -9.96 -1.85 -8.18
C PRO A 58 -10.44 -3.09 -8.95
N LYS A 59 -10.06 -3.23 -10.23
CA LYS A 59 -10.37 -4.42 -11.05
C LYS A 59 -9.75 -5.71 -10.50
N LEU A 60 -8.67 -5.61 -9.73
CA LEU A 60 -8.00 -6.76 -9.08
C LEU A 60 -8.82 -7.33 -7.92
N LEU A 61 -9.82 -6.61 -7.43
CA LEU A 61 -10.66 -7.00 -6.30
C LEU A 61 -11.89 -7.80 -6.78
N THR A 62 -12.39 -8.69 -5.92
CA THR A 62 -13.68 -9.37 -6.16
C THR A 62 -14.84 -8.39 -6.09
N SER A 63 -15.95 -8.72 -6.75
CA SER A 63 -17.10 -7.79 -6.84
C SER A 63 -17.77 -7.48 -5.49
N ASP A 64 -17.58 -8.35 -4.50
CA ASP A 64 -18.09 -8.25 -3.14
C ASP A 64 -17.06 -7.70 -2.13
N ASN A 65 -15.87 -7.30 -2.59
CA ASN A 65 -14.84 -6.74 -1.71
C ASN A 65 -15.30 -5.37 -1.19
N LEU A 66 -15.39 -5.24 0.14
CA LEU A 66 -15.85 -4.02 0.80
C LEU A 66 -14.94 -2.82 0.54
N THR A 67 -13.66 -3.04 0.23
CA THR A 67 -12.72 -1.95 -0.07
C THR A 67 -13.10 -1.20 -1.35
N LEU A 68 -13.86 -1.82 -2.26
CA LEU A 68 -14.41 -1.15 -3.45
C LEU A 68 -15.25 0.08 -3.10
N GLY A 69 -15.89 0.11 -1.92
CA GLY A 69 -16.66 1.27 -1.46
C GLY A 69 -15.82 2.53 -1.21
N TYR A 70 -14.50 2.39 -1.09
CA TYR A 70 -13.56 3.49 -0.88
C TYR A 70 -12.85 3.92 -2.18
N HIS A 71 -13.15 3.29 -3.31
CA HIS A 71 -12.53 3.59 -4.60
C HIS A 71 -13.55 4.21 -5.55
N ASN A 72 -13.22 5.34 -6.16
CA ASN A 72 -14.06 5.92 -7.22
C ASN A 72 -14.00 5.05 -8.49
N PRO A 73 -15.12 4.45 -8.96
CA PRO A 73 -15.13 3.59 -10.14
C PRO A 73 -14.91 4.35 -11.45
N GLU A 74 -15.11 5.67 -11.48
CA GLU A 74 -14.92 6.52 -12.66
C GLU A 74 -13.46 6.99 -12.83
N TYR A 75 -12.61 6.79 -11.81
CA TYR A 75 -11.20 7.16 -11.87
C TYR A 75 -10.39 6.13 -12.66
N ASP A 76 -9.59 6.62 -13.61
CA ASP A 76 -8.70 5.76 -14.39
C ASP A 76 -7.37 5.55 -13.64
N TYR A 77 -7.36 4.56 -12.73
CA TYR A 77 -6.18 4.19 -11.94
C TYR A 77 -4.99 3.78 -12.82
N GLU A 78 -5.23 3.14 -13.96
CA GLU A 78 -4.18 2.66 -14.85
C GLU A 78 -3.50 3.83 -15.57
N ALA A 79 -4.28 4.83 -16.02
CA ALA A 79 -3.73 6.01 -16.70
C ALA A 79 -3.07 7.04 -15.78
N ASN A 80 -3.35 6.99 -14.47
CA ASN A 80 -2.83 7.96 -13.49
C ASN A 80 -1.80 7.36 -12.52
N GLN A 81 -1.18 6.22 -12.85
CA GLN A 81 -0.07 5.69 -12.05
C GLN A 81 1.10 6.69 -11.98
N VAL A 82 1.57 6.95 -10.76
CA VAL A 82 2.69 7.86 -10.50
C VAL A 82 3.99 7.19 -10.95
N ASN A 83 4.73 7.87 -11.82
CA ASN A 83 6.05 7.44 -12.26
C ASN A 83 7.12 8.17 -11.44
N SER A 84 7.63 7.49 -10.42
CA SER A 84 8.67 8.04 -9.56
C SER A 84 10.05 8.06 -10.23
N GLU A 85 10.83 9.11 -9.99
CA GLU A 85 12.25 9.22 -10.36
C GLU A 85 13.17 8.51 -9.38
N ILE A 86 12.65 8.12 -8.22
CA ILE A 86 13.39 7.42 -7.17
C ILE A 86 13.80 6.03 -7.65
N PRO A 87 15.10 5.73 -7.73
CA PRO A 87 15.58 4.42 -8.14
C PRO A 87 15.16 3.31 -7.17
N VAL A 88 14.61 2.24 -7.72
CA VAL A 88 14.40 0.97 -7.01
C VAL A 88 15.69 0.15 -7.09
N ARG A 89 16.27 -0.16 -5.93
CA ARG A 89 17.47 -1.00 -5.79
C ARG A 89 17.13 -2.48 -5.84
N GLU A 90 16.03 -2.85 -5.17
CA GLU A 90 15.53 -4.21 -5.13
C GLU A 90 14.00 -4.18 -5.09
N SER A 91 13.36 -4.97 -5.94
CA SER A 91 11.94 -5.33 -5.84
C SER A 91 11.85 -6.83 -5.88
N LYS A 92 11.28 -7.44 -4.85
CA LYS A 92 11.15 -8.88 -4.74
C LYS A 92 9.80 -9.24 -4.13
N LEU A 93 9.09 -10.12 -4.85
CA LEU A 93 7.85 -10.71 -4.40
C LEU A 93 8.00 -12.22 -4.22
N SER A 94 7.65 -12.71 -3.04
CA SER A 94 7.61 -14.12 -2.68
C SER A 94 6.21 -14.49 -2.24
N ILE A 95 5.67 -15.58 -2.77
CA ILE A 95 4.50 -16.24 -2.20
C ILE A 95 5.03 -17.37 -1.33
N ASP A 96 5.04 -17.12 -0.02
CA ASP A 96 5.66 -18.00 0.97
C ASP A 96 4.80 -19.24 1.23
N ARG A 97 3.47 -19.08 1.14
CA ARG A 97 2.50 -20.18 1.27
C ARG A 97 1.29 -19.95 0.37
N ILE A 98 0.80 -21.03 -0.23
CA ILE A 98 -0.49 -21.09 -0.92
C ILE A 98 -1.29 -22.24 -0.32
N GLU A 99 -2.49 -21.94 0.15
CA GLU A 99 -3.45 -22.94 0.61
C GLU A 99 -4.74 -22.81 -0.19
N TYR A 100 -4.98 -23.78 -1.09
CA TYR A 100 -6.26 -23.89 -1.78
C TYR A 100 -7.32 -24.44 -0.83
N THR A 101 -8.30 -23.62 -0.50
CA THR A 101 -9.46 -23.98 0.34
C THR A 101 -10.62 -24.49 -0.51
N ALA A 102 -10.66 -24.11 -1.80
CA ALA A 102 -11.58 -24.65 -2.79
C ALA A 102 -10.95 -24.61 -4.20
N LYS A 103 -11.67 -25.11 -5.21
CA LYS A 103 -11.23 -25.07 -6.61
C LYS A 103 -10.98 -23.65 -7.13
N ASP A 104 -11.71 -22.69 -6.58
CA ASP A 104 -11.81 -21.29 -6.99
C ASP A 104 -11.47 -20.35 -5.83
N GLN A 105 -10.83 -20.86 -4.77
CA GLN A 105 -10.42 -20.06 -3.61
C GLN A 105 -9.05 -20.52 -3.09
N ALA A 106 -8.24 -19.55 -2.67
CA ALA A 106 -6.99 -19.82 -1.99
C ALA A 106 -6.67 -18.73 -0.96
N THR A 107 -5.96 -19.11 0.09
CA THR A 107 -5.32 -18.20 1.03
C THR A 107 -3.82 -18.17 0.73
N LEU A 108 -3.25 -16.97 0.65
CA LEU A 108 -1.84 -16.74 0.35
C LEU A 108 -1.17 -16.06 1.53
N GLN A 109 0.09 -16.40 1.75
CA GLN A 109 1.02 -15.59 2.52
C GLN A 109 2.07 -15.05 1.56
N VAL A 110 2.26 -13.74 1.56
CA VAL A 110 3.12 -13.04 0.62
C VAL A 110 4.10 -12.17 1.38
N THR A 111 5.37 -12.24 1.00
CA THR A 111 6.38 -11.26 1.39
C THR A 111 6.70 -10.36 0.20
N TYR A 112 6.56 -9.06 0.37
CA TYR A 112 7.00 -8.05 -0.58
C TYR A 112 8.16 -7.25 0.00
N ILE A 113 9.23 -7.10 -0.78
CA ILE A 113 10.40 -6.28 -0.44
C ILE A 113 10.57 -5.25 -1.53
N LYS A 114 10.63 -3.97 -1.14
CA LYS A 114 10.93 -2.85 -2.03
C LYS A 114 11.95 -1.94 -1.36
N ASN A 115 13.17 -1.98 -1.86
CA ASN A 115 14.26 -1.14 -1.39
C ASN A 115 14.52 -0.04 -2.43
N THR A 116 14.36 1.22 -2.04
CA THR A 116 14.64 2.42 -2.84
C THR A 116 15.89 3.12 -2.32
N GLU A 117 16.23 4.27 -2.89
CA GLU A 117 17.36 5.08 -2.43
C GLU A 117 17.14 5.67 -1.02
N GLU A 118 15.89 5.86 -0.60
CA GLU A 118 15.51 6.51 0.65
C GLU A 118 14.90 5.55 1.68
N LEU A 119 14.41 4.39 1.25
CA LEU A 119 13.64 3.48 2.12
C LEU A 119 13.90 2.01 1.78
N ASN A 120 14.20 1.20 2.79
CA ASN A 120 14.06 -0.24 2.74
C ASN A 120 12.72 -0.62 3.33
N ARG A 121 11.85 -1.25 2.54
CA ARG A 121 10.53 -1.69 2.98
C ARG A 121 10.37 -3.19 2.84
N LYS A 122 9.80 -3.80 3.87
CA LYS A 122 9.36 -5.19 3.85
C LYS A 122 7.96 -5.33 4.43
N ASP A 123 7.07 -5.88 3.63
CA ASP A 123 5.69 -6.21 4.01
C ASP A 123 5.50 -7.72 4.04
N VAL A 124 4.74 -8.21 5.01
CA VAL A 124 4.16 -9.55 4.96
C VAL A 124 2.66 -9.43 5.10
N GLU A 125 1.98 -9.94 4.08
CA GLU A 125 0.54 -9.81 3.91
C GLU A 125 -0.09 -11.16 3.63
N VAL A 126 -1.38 -11.26 3.96
CA VAL A 126 -2.22 -12.41 3.66
C VAL A 126 -3.29 -11.96 2.72
N PHE A 127 -3.53 -12.80 1.72
CA PHE A 127 -4.59 -12.58 0.75
C PHE A 127 -5.54 -13.77 0.78
N VAL A 128 -6.83 -13.48 0.81
CA VAL A 128 -7.86 -14.43 0.38
C VAL A 128 -8.19 -14.08 -1.05
N ILE A 129 -7.99 -15.02 -1.98
CA ILE A 129 -8.27 -14.83 -3.40
C ILE A 129 -9.39 -15.74 -3.88
N ARG A 130 -10.15 -15.26 -4.86
CA ARG A 130 -11.24 -16.00 -5.51
C ARG A 130 -11.11 -15.94 -7.03
N TYR A 131 -11.42 -17.04 -7.70
CA TYR A 131 -11.48 -17.10 -9.16
C TYR A 131 -12.87 -16.66 -9.65
N GLU A 132 -12.95 -15.47 -10.25
CA GLU A 132 -14.20 -14.89 -10.77
C GLU A 132 -14.00 -14.46 -12.22
N GLN A 133 -14.98 -14.76 -13.07
CA GLN A 133 -15.00 -14.30 -14.47
C GLN A 133 -13.72 -14.63 -15.26
N GLY A 134 -13.09 -15.77 -14.98
CA GLY A 134 -11.90 -16.24 -15.69
C GLY A 134 -10.56 -15.69 -15.17
N GLN A 135 -10.54 -15.07 -14.00
CA GLN A 135 -9.32 -14.52 -13.40
C GLN A 135 -9.35 -14.63 -11.88
N TRP A 136 -8.17 -14.81 -11.26
CA TRP A 136 -8.02 -14.68 -9.81
C TRP A 136 -8.15 -13.22 -9.40
N LYS A 137 -8.81 -12.98 -8.27
CA LYS A 137 -9.05 -11.65 -7.70
C LYS A 137 -8.90 -11.68 -6.19
N ILE A 138 -8.60 -10.54 -5.59
CA ILE A 138 -8.43 -10.37 -4.14
C ILE A 138 -9.78 -10.13 -3.49
N ALA A 139 -10.20 -11.08 -2.66
CA ALA A 139 -11.42 -10.98 -1.86
C ALA A 139 -11.17 -10.27 -0.52
N HIS A 140 -9.97 -10.47 0.03
CA HIS A 140 -9.53 -9.82 1.26
C HIS A 140 -8.01 -9.76 1.28
N ASP A 141 -7.48 -8.70 1.87
CA ASP A 141 -6.07 -8.47 2.17
C ASP A 141 -5.94 -8.03 3.63
N GLY A 142 -4.85 -8.46 4.28
CA GLY A 142 -4.58 -8.16 5.68
C GLY A 142 -3.09 -8.13 5.96
N TRP A 143 -2.64 -7.03 6.54
CA TRP A 143 -1.24 -6.83 6.93
C TRP A 143 -1.03 -7.33 8.36
N PHE A 144 0.08 -8.00 8.60
CA PHE A 144 0.46 -8.42 9.95
C PHE A 144 1.96 -8.31 10.22
N TYR A 145 2.72 -7.83 9.23
CA TYR A 145 4.07 -7.35 9.44
C TYR A 145 4.40 -6.26 8.43
N ASN A 146 4.93 -5.16 8.92
CA ASN A 146 5.57 -4.14 8.11
C ASN A 146 6.85 -3.69 8.81
N LYS A 147 7.88 -3.45 8.00
CA LYS A 147 9.15 -2.91 8.45
C LYS A 147 9.67 -1.88 7.46
N LEU A 148 9.95 -0.69 7.97
CA LEU A 148 10.44 0.50 7.31
C LEU A 148 11.80 0.84 7.93
N GLU A 149 12.86 0.77 7.13
CA GLU A 149 14.19 1.12 7.60
C GLU A 149 14.86 2.07 6.61
N LEU A 150 15.57 3.06 7.11
CA LEU A 150 16.43 3.86 6.26
C LEU A 150 17.60 3.01 5.71
N PRO A 151 17.98 3.18 4.44
CA PRO A 151 19.19 2.58 3.91
C PRO A 151 20.44 3.00 4.70
N GLY A 152 21.34 2.04 4.97
CA GLY A 152 22.55 2.31 5.77
C GLY A 152 23.52 3.33 5.16
N ASP A 153 23.34 3.71 3.89
CA ASP A 153 24.11 4.73 3.18
C ASP A 153 23.40 6.10 3.12
N ILE A 154 22.26 6.28 3.79
CA ILE A 154 21.44 7.50 3.69
C ILE A 154 22.18 8.77 4.15
N ASP A 155 22.98 8.68 5.21
CA ASP A 155 23.79 9.80 5.72
C ASP A 155 24.81 10.29 4.67
N GLN A 156 25.42 9.33 3.97
CA GLN A 156 26.43 9.62 2.95
C GLN A 156 25.80 10.30 1.74
N LYS A 157 24.58 9.89 1.34
CA LYS A 157 23.84 10.54 0.25
C LYS A 157 23.40 11.95 0.61
N ALA A 158 22.87 12.14 1.82
CA ALA A 158 22.47 13.48 2.28
C ALA A 158 23.68 14.42 2.31
N ALA A 159 24.83 13.94 2.76
CA ALA A 159 26.08 14.69 2.73
C ALA A 159 26.53 15.03 1.28
N ALA A 160 26.47 14.07 0.36
CA ALA A 160 26.82 14.30 -1.05
C ALA A 160 25.88 15.32 -1.72
N ILE A 161 24.57 15.25 -1.47
CA ILE A 161 23.59 16.23 -1.95
C ILE A 161 23.90 17.63 -1.37
N LEU A 162 24.28 17.70 -0.10
CA LEU A 162 24.68 18.96 0.53
C LEU A 162 25.93 19.57 -0.11
N GLU A 163 26.91 18.75 -0.47
CA GLU A 163 28.15 19.19 -1.10
C GLU A 163 27.94 19.62 -2.56
N ASP A 164 27.27 18.78 -3.35
CA ASP A 164 27.16 18.94 -4.81
C ASP A 164 25.97 19.81 -5.24
N HIS A 165 24.91 19.85 -4.43
CA HIS A 165 23.61 20.46 -4.77
C HIS A 165 23.07 21.36 -3.64
N PHE A 166 23.97 22.10 -2.99
CA PHE A 166 23.65 22.96 -1.85
C PHE A 166 22.48 23.93 -2.10
N ILE A 167 22.44 24.58 -3.28
CA ILE A 167 21.41 25.59 -3.59
C ILE A 167 20.06 24.91 -3.78
N GLU A 168 20.02 23.82 -4.55
CA GLU A 168 18.81 23.06 -4.85
C GLU A 168 18.21 22.46 -3.59
N GLN A 169 19.02 21.85 -2.72
CA GLN A 169 18.56 21.36 -1.42
C GLN A 169 17.96 22.48 -0.57
N ASN A 170 18.63 23.64 -0.47
CA ASN A 170 18.10 24.75 0.32
C ASN A 170 16.75 25.25 -0.22
N ASN A 171 16.55 25.21 -1.55
CA ASN A 171 15.25 25.53 -2.15
C ASN A 171 14.17 24.51 -1.74
N VAL A 172 14.48 23.20 -1.78
CA VAL A 172 13.56 22.14 -1.31
C VAL A 172 13.15 22.40 0.14
N LEU A 173 14.14 22.53 1.05
CA LEU A 173 13.89 22.71 2.47
C LEU A 173 13.17 24.04 2.76
N SER A 174 13.52 25.12 2.05
CA SER A 174 12.83 26.41 2.17
C SER A 174 11.35 26.29 1.80
N ASP A 175 11.03 25.66 0.67
CA ASP A 175 9.64 25.56 0.23
C ASP A 175 8.83 24.59 1.11
N LEU A 176 9.44 23.50 1.60
CA LEU A 176 8.81 22.63 2.60
C LEU A 176 8.49 23.37 3.91
N ARG A 177 9.42 24.19 4.42
CA ARG A 177 9.17 25.02 5.61
C ARG A 177 8.03 26.02 5.37
N LYS A 178 7.89 26.57 4.16
CA LYS A 178 6.77 27.45 3.80
C LYS A 178 5.44 26.69 3.76
N TYR A 179 5.42 25.44 3.30
CA TYR A 179 4.24 24.58 3.39
C TYR A 179 3.77 24.43 4.84
N TYR A 180 4.63 23.95 5.75
CA TYR A 180 4.24 23.76 7.15
C TYR A 180 3.90 25.07 7.85
N ALA A 181 4.61 26.17 7.55
CA ALA A 181 4.25 27.48 8.07
C ALA A 181 2.86 27.96 7.62
N ALA A 182 2.51 27.73 6.35
CA ALA A 182 1.18 28.06 5.82
C ALA A 182 0.10 27.16 6.43
N TYR A 183 0.37 25.85 6.55
CA TYR A 183 -0.53 24.87 7.16
C TYR A 183 -0.82 25.22 8.63
N ASN A 184 0.22 25.45 9.42
CA ASN A 184 0.09 25.81 10.85
C ASN A 184 -0.57 27.19 11.06
N ALA A 185 -0.50 28.08 10.08
CA ALA A 185 -1.20 29.35 10.10
C ALA A 185 -2.62 29.26 9.53
N GLU A 186 -3.08 28.05 9.15
CA GLU A 186 -4.35 27.77 8.50
C GLU A 186 -4.59 28.63 7.24
N ASN A 187 -3.49 29.02 6.57
CA ASN A 187 -3.53 29.85 5.38
C ASN A 187 -3.84 29.00 4.16
N LEU A 188 -5.13 28.75 3.96
CA LEU A 188 -5.67 27.90 2.89
C LEU A 188 -5.02 28.12 1.51
N ASP A 189 -4.94 29.36 1.05
CA ASP A 189 -4.45 29.63 -0.30
C ASP A 189 -2.94 29.34 -0.43
N GLN A 190 -2.15 29.63 0.61
CA GLN A 190 -0.72 29.27 0.61
C GLN A 190 -0.50 27.77 0.78
N THR A 191 -1.28 27.10 1.63
CA THR A 191 -1.19 25.64 1.80
C THR A 191 -1.45 24.94 0.47
N ILE A 192 -2.51 25.32 -0.25
CA ILE A 192 -2.80 24.79 -1.59
C ILE A 192 -1.66 25.11 -2.56
N GLN A 193 -1.12 26.33 -2.52
CA GLN A 193 -0.03 26.74 -3.41
C GLN A 193 1.26 25.92 -3.21
N TYR A 194 1.51 25.42 -2.00
CA TYR A 194 2.65 24.58 -1.68
C TYR A 194 2.31 23.08 -1.63
N THR A 195 1.09 22.67 -2.00
CA THR A 195 0.71 21.26 -2.19
C THR A 195 0.89 20.87 -3.65
N ALA A 196 1.36 19.65 -3.90
CA ALA A 196 1.62 19.14 -5.24
C ALA A 196 0.32 19.11 -6.07
N PRO A 197 0.28 19.70 -7.27
CA PRO A 197 -0.91 19.67 -8.12
C PRO A 197 -1.32 18.26 -8.54
N SER A 198 -0.35 17.35 -8.68
CA SER A 198 -0.56 15.92 -8.94
C SER A 198 -1.35 15.25 -7.81
N PHE A 199 -0.93 15.47 -6.56
CA PHE A 199 -1.60 14.99 -5.36
C PHE A 199 -3.05 15.49 -5.30
N ILE A 200 -3.27 16.79 -5.51
CA ILE A 200 -4.62 17.37 -5.50
C ILE A 200 -5.50 16.69 -6.56
N LYS A 201 -4.98 16.54 -7.77
CA LYS A 201 -5.70 15.90 -8.88
C LYS A 201 -6.01 14.42 -8.58
N GLU A 202 -5.07 13.70 -7.98
CA GLU A 202 -5.26 12.30 -7.60
C GLU A 202 -6.31 12.16 -6.50
N TRP A 203 -6.17 12.92 -5.41
CA TRP A 203 -7.11 12.91 -4.30
C TRP A 203 -8.54 13.24 -4.76
N GLU A 204 -8.72 14.29 -5.56
CA GLU A 204 -10.02 14.68 -6.11
C GLU A 204 -10.57 13.63 -7.11
N GLY A 205 -9.69 12.86 -7.74
CA GLY A 205 -10.07 11.76 -8.61
C GLY A 205 -10.55 10.53 -7.83
N ILE A 206 -9.89 10.20 -6.73
CA ILE A 206 -10.18 9.00 -5.92
C ILE A 206 -11.37 9.22 -4.97
N VAL A 207 -11.56 10.43 -4.46
CA VAL A 207 -12.65 10.74 -3.53
C VAL A 207 -14.00 10.70 -4.23
N ILE A 208 -14.93 9.92 -3.68
CA ILE A 208 -16.30 9.84 -4.16
C ILE A 208 -17.04 11.11 -3.77
N GLY A 209 -17.52 11.86 -4.77
CA GLY A 209 -18.36 13.04 -4.60
C GLY A 209 -17.81 14.27 -5.29
N SER A 210 -18.32 15.45 -4.92
CA SER A 210 -17.91 16.74 -5.49
C SER A 210 -17.01 17.56 -4.56
N LYS A 211 -16.50 16.94 -3.48
CA LYS A 211 -15.66 17.63 -2.49
C LYS A 211 -14.28 17.85 -3.10
N THR A 212 -13.84 19.11 -3.13
CA THR A 212 -12.49 19.46 -3.59
C THR A 212 -11.47 19.32 -2.46
N TRP A 213 -10.18 19.26 -2.79
CA TRP A 213 -9.13 19.32 -1.76
C TRP A 213 -9.21 20.63 -0.95
N LYS A 214 -9.58 21.73 -1.60
CA LYS A 214 -9.80 23.03 -0.94
C LYS A 214 -10.93 22.96 0.09
N ASP A 215 -12.03 22.27 -0.21
CA ASP A 215 -13.12 22.09 0.75
C ASP A 215 -12.71 21.20 1.91
N ASN A 216 -11.90 20.17 1.64
CA ASN A 216 -11.31 19.32 2.68
C ASN A 216 -10.43 20.10 3.66
N LEU A 217 -9.50 20.90 3.15
CA LEU A 217 -8.63 21.74 3.99
C LEU A 217 -9.41 22.77 4.80
N LYS A 218 -10.45 23.40 4.22
CA LYS A 218 -11.32 24.32 4.98
C LYS A 218 -12.00 23.62 6.15
N GLU A 219 -12.53 22.42 5.90
CA GLU A 219 -13.18 21.64 6.95
C GLU A 219 -12.19 21.26 8.04
N LEU A 220 -11.00 20.80 7.68
CA LEU A 220 -9.94 20.46 8.61
C LEU A 220 -9.57 21.66 9.51
N PHE A 221 -9.26 22.81 8.92
CA PHE A 221 -8.93 24.03 9.66
C PHE A 221 -10.10 24.58 10.48
N SER A 222 -11.35 24.19 10.19
CA SER A 222 -12.51 24.62 10.97
C SER A 222 -12.79 23.72 12.19
N HIS A 223 -12.25 22.49 12.22
CA HIS A 223 -12.60 21.48 13.22
C HIS A 223 -11.41 20.92 14.01
N SER A 224 -10.17 21.24 13.61
CA SER A 224 -8.95 20.76 14.26
C SER A 224 -7.96 21.90 14.45
N ASP A 225 -7.11 21.81 15.48
CA ASP A 225 -5.97 22.70 15.70
C ASP A 225 -4.68 21.96 15.37
N ASN A 226 -4.68 21.31 14.20
CA ASN A 226 -3.58 20.49 13.72
C ASN A 226 -2.34 21.33 13.42
N ARG A 227 -1.20 20.98 14.04
CA ARG A 227 0.09 21.63 13.82
C ARG A 227 1.20 20.60 13.66
N TYR A 228 2.19 20.96 12.84
CA TYR A 228 3.40 20.18 12.62
C TYR A 228 4.65 21.01 12.87
N LYS A 229 5.63 20.42 13.55
CA LYS A 229 6.97 21.01 13.70
C LYS A 229 8.02 20.06 13.14
N LEU A 230 8.60 20.45 12.02
CA LEU A 230 9.71 19.75 11.39
C LEU A 230 11.04 20.20 12.01
N THR A 231 11.89 19.23 12.35
CA THR A 231 13.26 19.44 12.84
C THR A 231 14.22 18.41 12.25
N ASN A 232 15.53 18.67 12.35
CA ASN A 232 16.60 17.78 11.89
C ASN A 232 16.47 17.38 10.41
N GLU A 233 15.93 18.28 9.58
CA GLU A 233 15.62 18.00 8.19
C GLU A 233 16.86 17.98 7.28
N ARG A 234 16.88 17.03 6.35
CA ARG A 234 17.91 16.90 5.31
C ARG A 234 17.32 16.26 4.05
N VAL A 235 17.83 16.66 2.88
CA VAL A 235 17.43 16.03 1.62
C VAL A 235 18.21 14.72 1.44
N VAL A 236 17.48 13.60 1.32
CA VAL A 236 18.06 12.25 1.18
C VAL A 236 17.95 11.71 -0.25
N PHE A 237 17.09 12.32 -1.06
CA PHE A 237 17.00 12.08 -2.50
C PHE A 237 16.68 13.39 -3.22
N LEU A 238 17.34 13.63 -4.37
CA LEU A 238 17.12 14.83 -5.19
C LEU A 238 17.16 14.46 -6.69
N GLY A 239 15.98 14.36 -7.29
CA GLY A 239 15.76 14.22 -8.72
C GLY A 239 15.46 15.57 -9.39
N LYS A 240 15.00 15.51 -10.64
CA LYS A 240 14.57 16.69 -11.39
C LYS A 240 13.13 17.09 -11.04
N LYS A 241 12.28 16.10 -10.79
CA LYS A 241 10.85 16.26 -10.50
C LYS A 241 10.50 15.85 -9.07
N GLU A 242 11.31 15.04 -8.42
CA GLU A 242 11.04 14.55 -7.07
C GLU A 242 12.21 14.82 -6.13
N ALA A 243 11.90 15.04 -4.86
CA ALA A 243 12.88 15.07 -3.78
C ALA A 243 12.28 14.41 -2.54
N VAL A 244 13.13 13.85 -1.70
CA VAL A 244 12.71 13.29 -0.40
C VAL A 244 13.49 13.97 0.70
N VAL A 245 12.77 14.49 1.68
CA VAL A 245 13.31 15.09 2.89
C VAL A 245 13.11 14.12 4.04
N GLN A 246 14.18 13.73 4.70
CA GLN A 246 14.09 13.05 6.00
C GLN A 246 14.10 14.10 7.10
N GLY A 247 13.27 13.93 8.14
CA GLY A 247 13.33 14.74 9.35
C GLY A 247 12.49 14.15 10.48
N THR A 248 12.48 14.84 11.61
CA THR A 248 11.63 14.52 12.76
C THR A 248 10.44 15.45 12.76
N LEU A 249 9.23 14.89 12.70
CA LEU A 249 7.98 15.63 12.83
C LEU A 249 7.43 15.49 14.24
N SER A 250 7.05 16.61 14.84
CA SER A 250 6.13 16.60 15.98
C SER A 250 4.75 17.04 15.51
N TRP A 251 3.76 16.19 15.73
CA TRP A 251 2.35 16.50 15.49
C TRP A 251 1.68 16.90 16.82
N SER A 252 0.71 17.81 16.72
CA SER A 252 -0.12 18.21 17.84
C SER A 252 -1.49 18.65 17.35
N ASP A 253 -2.52 18.38 18.14
CA ASP A 253 -3.86 18.89 17.95
C ASP A 253 -4.50 19.23 19.30
N MET A 254 -4.66 20.52 19.58
CA MET A 254 -5.24 20.99 20.83
C MET A 254 -6.73 20.63 20.98
N THR A 255 -7.44 20.34 19.88
CA THR A 255 -8.83 19.88 19.93
C THR A 255 -8.94 18.43 20.41
N GLU A 256 -7.91 17.63 20.18
CA GLU A 256 -7.78 16.26 20.68
C GLU A 256 -6.98 16.17 21.99
N GLY A 257 -6.42 17.30 22.45
CA GLY A 257 -5.63 17.39 23.68
C GLY A 257 -4.19 16.89 23.52
N VAL A 258 -3.70 16.76 22.29
CA VAL A 258 -2.32 16.38 21.96
C VAL A 258 -1.48 17.64 21.85
N THR A 259 -0.46 17.78 22.71
CA THR A 259 0.41 18.95 22.75
C THR A 259 1.69 18.75 21.93
N GLU A 260 2.35 19.85 21.54
CA GLU A 260 3.62 19.77 20.80
C GLU A 260 4.65 18.97 21.61
N GLY A 261 5.18 17.91 20.99
CA GLY A 261 6.13 16.98 21.59
C GLY A 261 5.52 15.71 22.18
N ASP A 262 4.18 15.60 22.24
CA ASP A 262 3.53 14.36 22.70
C ASP A 262 3.61 13.26 21.63
N GLU A 263 3.42 13.62 20.36
CA GLU A 263 3.58 12.73 19.22
C GLU A 263 4.74 13.23 18.35
N VAL A 264 5.83 12.45 18.34
CA VAL A 264 7.07 12.75 17.62
C VAL A 264 7.50 11.50 16.89
N PHE A 265 7.73 11.61 15.60
CA PHE A 265 8.11 10.48 14.75
C PHE A 265 9.13 10.88 13.68
N GLU A 266 9.90 9.91 13.24
CA GLU A 266 10.79 10.08 12.09
C GLU A 266 10.00 9.93 10.78
N ALA A 267 10.22 10.82 9.81
CA ALA A 267 9.43 10.87 8.59
C ALA A 267 10.28 11.02 7.34
N LEU A 268 9.79 10.43 6.24
CA LEU A 268 10.18 10.75 4.88
C LEU A 268 9.08 11.60 4.23
N ILE A 269 9.42 12.82 3.84
CA ILE A 269 8.50 13.79 3.24
C ILE A 269 8.81 13.90 1.75
N TYR A 270 7.86 13.48 0.94
CA TYR A 270 7.98 13.44 -0.51
C TYR A 270 7.54 14.78 -1.10
N MET A 271 8.39 15.31 -1.98
CA MET A 271 8.23 16.62 -2.61
C MET A 271 8.22 16.47 -4.14
N GLU A 272 7.38 17.25 -4.81
CA GLU A 272 7.32 17.36 -6.27
C GLU A 272 7.77 18.76 -6.75
N ASN A 273 8.54 18.81 -7.82
CA ASN A 273 8.88 20.04 -8.53
C ASN A 273 7.78 20.40 -9.55
N ALA A 274 6.88 21.29 -9.15
CA ALA A 274 5.83 21.82 -10.00
C ALA A 274 6.22 23.21 -10.54
N ASN A 275 6.64 23.27 -11.80
CA ASN A 275 6.99 24.52 -12.49
C ASN A 275 8.11 25.34 -11.81
N GLY A 276 9.16 24.67 -11.33
CA GLY A 276 10.32 25.32 -10.71
C GLY A 276 10.14 25.66 -9.23
N ARG A 277 9.10 25.10 -8.59
CA ARG A 277 8.85 25.20 -7.15
C ARG A 277 8.68 23.81 -6.57
N TRP A 278 9.29 23.57 -5.41
CA TRP A 278 9.07 22.34 -4.67
C TRP A 278 7.77 22.43 -3.87
N THR A 279 6.96 21.40 -3.97
CA THR A 279 5.62 21.31 -3.37
C THR A 279 5.51 20.00 -2.59
N TYR A 280 4.87 20.07 -1.43
CA TYR A 280 4.59 18.92 -0.59
C TYR A 280 3.64 17.95 -1.31
N ASN A 281 3.96 16.65 -1.29
CA ASN A 281 3.11 15.60 -1.84
C ASN A 281 2.46 14.79 -0.69
N TYR A 282 3.26 14.03 0.04
CA TYR A 282 2.82 13.27 1.21
C TYR A 282 4.00 13.05 2.17
N GLU A 283 3.71 12.64 3.42
CA GLU A 283 4.71 12.06 4.31
C GLU A 283 4.48 10.58 4.58
N LEU A 284 5.56 9.87 4.85
CA LEU A 284 5.59 8.53 5.40
C LEU A 284 6.19 8.59 6.80
N ASP A 285 5.44 8.13 7.78
CA ASP A 285 5.88 7.92 9.16
C ASP A 285 6.66 6.59 9.24
N LEU A 286 7.92 6.66 9.68
CA LEU A 286 8.82 5.52 9.79
C LEU A 286 8.63 4.72 11.08
N ASP A 287 7.88 5.26 12.05
CA ASP A 287 7.63 4.59 13.33
C ASP A 287 6.40 3.66 13.26
N GLN A 288 5.81 3.48 12.07
CA GLN A 288 4.66 2.60 11.82
C GLN A 288 5.02 1.12 11.65
N ASP A 289 6.23 0.72 12.05
CA ASP A 289 6.63 -0.68 12.09
C ASP A 289 5.74 -1.49 13.03
N PHE A 290 5.30 -2.67 12.58
CA PHE A 290 4.57 -3.60 13.43
C PHE A 290 4.85 -5.06 13.07
N ASP A 291 4.70 -5.93 14.08
CA ASP A 291 4.83 -7.38 13.94
C ASP A 291 3.74 -8.08 14.76
N THR A 292 2.65 -8.43 14.10
CA THR A 292 1.53 -9.18 14.69
C THR A 292 1.46 -10.62 14.16
N ARG A 293 2.56 -11.12 13.59
CA ARG A 293 2.65 -12.51 13.04
C ARG A 293 2.33 -13.59 14.06
N GLU A 294 2.60 -13.36 15.34
CA GLU A 294 2.30 -14.32 16.41
C GLU A 294 0.84 -14.25 16.90
N GLU A 295 0.11 -13.19 16.55
CA GLU A 295 -1.24 -12.92 17.03
C GLU A 295 -2.34 -13.41 16.06
N ILE A 296 -2.00 -13.56 14.78
CA ILE A 296 -2.96 -13.92 13.73
C ILE A 296 -2.74 -15.36 13.25
N ALA A 297 -3.61 -16.27 13.68
CA ALA A 297 -3.74 -17.58 13.06
C ALA A 297 -4.52 -17.44 11.74
N VAL A 298 -3.81 -17.35 10.63
CA VAL A 298 -4.41 -17.26 9.29
C VAL A 298 -4.61 -18.63 8.64
N PHE A 299 -3.72 -19.56 8.96
CA PHE A 299 -3.71 -20.90 8.39
C PHE A 299 -3.88 -21.94 9.49
N ASP A 300 -5.12 -22.43 9.64
CA ASP A 300 -5.51 -23.51 10.55
C ASP A 300 -5.68 -24.85 9.83
#